data_AF-A0A3D2F7R7-F1
#
_entry.id   AF-A0A3D2F7R7-F1
#
_cell.length_a   1.000
_cell.length_b   1.000
_cell.length_c   1.000
_cell.angle_alpha   90.00
_cell.angle_beta   90.00
_cell.angle_gamma   90.00
#
_symmetry.space_group_name_H-M   'P 1'
#
loop_
_entity.id
_entity.type
_entity.pdbx_description
1 polymer ?
#
loop_
_entity_poly.entity_id
_entity_poly.type
_entity_poly.pdbx_seq_one_letter_code
_entity_poly.pdbx_strand_id
1 'polypeptide(L)'
;MAKGPVLIELEGEVESTSDVNTAPTLPDPVASAAEGRAMQTAAKMMARKPSFLGRLFWSVTLMLLGAVISVAAWDFAAGLMLRWPILGLVISGLLGLFVLILLIMALREVAALGRLSRIDGLRHAASGALENNSLPAAKVVTAR
;
A
#
# COMPACT_ATOMS: atom_id res chain seq x y z
N MET A 1 13.17 -7.21 55.89
CA MET A 1 14.39 -6.37 55.83
C MET A 1 14.04 -5.12 55.03
N ALA A 2 13.86 -3.98 55.71
CA ALA A 2 13.53 -2.72 55.04
C ALA A 2 14.83 -2.07 54.53
N LYS A 3 14.90 -1.79 53.23
CA LYS A 3 16.07 -1.21 52.56
C LYS A 3 15.96 0.32 52.63
N GLY A 4 16.61 0.92 53.62
CA GLY A 4 16.73 2.37 53.73
C GLY A 4 17.67 2.96 52.67
N PRO A 5 17.53 4.25 52.33
CA PRO A 5 18.38 4.91 51.33
C PRO A 5 19.83 4.96 51.79
N VAL A 6 20.74 4.63 50.87
CA VAL A 6 22.19 4.63 51.09
C VAL A 6 22.69 6.06 50.92
N LEU A 7 23.17 6.68 52.00
CA LEU A 7 23.87 7.96 51.97
C LEU A 7 25.35 7.69 51.66
N ILE A 8 25.85 8.28 50.59
CA ILE A 8 27.27 8.21 50.22
C ILE A 8 27.89 9.52 50.71
N GLU A 9 28.62 9.44 51.81
CA GLU A 9 29.47 10.54 52.27
C GLU A 9 30.70 10.58 51.36
N LEU A 10 30.90 11.70 50.66
CA LEU A 10 32.11 11.93 49.88
C LEU A 10 33.21 12.40 50.85
N GLU A 11 34.11 11.48 51.21
CA GLU A 11 35.32 11.81 51.98
C GLU A 11 36.40 12.32 51.02
N GLY A 12 36.70 13.62 51.10
CA GLY A 12 37.72 14.31 50.32
C GLY A 12 37.36 15.78 50.09
N GLU A 13 38.36 16.67 50.14
CA GLU A 13 38.22 18.08 49.76
C GLU A 13 37.44 18.14 48.44
N VAL A 14 36.29 18.83 48.44
CA VAL A 14 35.48 19.01 47.24
C VAL A 14 36.25 19.99 46.35
N GLU A 15 37.27 19.48 45.66
CA GLU A 15 37.99 20.23 44.65
C GLU A 15 36.94 20.75 43.68
N SER A 16 36.93 22.07 43.61
CA SER A 16 36.08 22.97 42.86
C SER A 16 35.17 22.30 41.83
N THR A 17 33.87 22.63 41.91
CA THR A 17 32.94 22.68 40.77
C THR A 17 33.71 22.68 39.47
N SER A 18 33.71 21.54 38.78
CA SER A 18 34.34 21.40 37.47
C SER A 18 33.87 22.58 36.63
N ASP A 19 34.82 23.42 36.22
CA ASP A 19 34.52 24.65 35.49
C ASP A 19 33.86 24.25 34.15
N VAL A 20 32.54 24.38 34.11
CA VAL A 20 31.70 23.98 32.98
C VAL A 20 32.12 24.70 31.70
N ASN A 21 32.80 25.84 31.83
CA ASN A 21 33.29 26.66 30.74
C ASN A 21 34.55 26.12 30.06
N THR A 22 35.25 25.16 30.67
CA THR A 22 36.45 24.53 30.08
C THR A 22 36.19 23.13 29.52
N ALA A 23 34.95 22.65 29.57
CA ALA A 23 34.58 21.38 28.98
C ALA A 23 34.74 21.42 27.45
N PRO A 24 35.42 20.45 26.82
CA PRO A 24 35.44 20.33 25.37
C PRO A 24 34.01 20.24 24.85
N THR A 25 33.64 21.05 23.87
CA THR A 25 32.34 20.93 23.20
C THR A 25 32.26 19.55 22.58
N LEU A 26 31.45 18.65 23.16
CA LEU A 26 31.11 17.41 22.48
C LEU A 26 30.49 17.79 21.13
N PRO A 27 30.91 17.19 20.01
CA PRO A 27 30.16 17.31 18.77
C PRO A 27 28.73 16.91 19.09
N ASP A 28 27.76 17.79 18.79
CA ASP A 28 26.36 17.43 18.91
C ASP A 28 26.19 16.07 18.25
N PRO A 29 25.71 15.04 18.97
CA PRO A 29 25.31 13.82 18.29
C PRO A 29 24.27 14.31 17.30
N VAL A 30 24.62 14.30 16.00
CA VAL A 30 23.71 14.69 14.93
C VAL A 30 22.43 14.01 15.33
N ALA A 31 21.40 14.78 15.67
CA ALA A 31 20.17 14.22 16.20
C ALA A 31 19.80 13.19 15.15
N SER A 32 19.96 11.90 15.47
CA SER A 32 19.88 10.86 14.47
C SER A 32 18.45 10.93 14.02
N ALA A 33 18.23 11.61 12.89
CA ALA A 33 16.97 12.26 12.61
C ALA A 33 15.98 11.16 12.33
N ALA A 34 15.33 10.65 13.39
CA ALA A 34 14.78 9.32 13.55
C ALA A 34 14.73 8.60 12.20
N GLU A 35 15.89 8.09 11.76
CA GLU A 35 16.03 7.70 10.36
C GLU A 35 14.94 6.69 10.13
N GLY A 36 14.13 6.92 9.10
CA GLY A 36 12.91 6.19 8.81
C GLY A 36 13.16 4.72 8.49
N ARG A 37 14.02 4.00 9.22
CA ARG A 37 14.24 2.56 9.23
C ARG A 37 12.93 1.81 9.35
N ALA A 38 11.95 2.32 10.12
CA ALA A 38 10.59 1.78 10.14
C ALA A 38 9.88 1.94 8.77
N MET A 39 10.02 3.09 8.13
CA MET A 39 9.50 3.36 6.78
C MET A 39 10.28 2.61 5.69
N GLN A 40 11.59 2.38 5.85
CA GLN A 40 12.46 1.63 4.93
C GLN A 40 12.24 0.12 5.06
N THR A 41 11.93 -0.38 6.26
CA THR A 41 11.49 -1.78 6.44
C THR A 41 10.09 -1.98 5.89
N ALA A 42 9.16 -1.05 6.11
CA ALA A 42 7.86 -1.06 5.45
C ALA A 42 8.00 -1.01 3.91
N ALA A 43 8.88 -0.16 3.38
CA ALA A 43 9.16 -0.08 1.95
C ALA A 43 9.81 -1.36 1.39
N LYS A 44 10.73 -2.01 2.12
CA LYS A 44 11.30 -3.31 1.72
C LYS A 44 10.28 -4.45 1.77
N MET A 45 9.33 -4.41 2.69
CA MET A 45 8.25 -5.39 2.77
C MET A 45 7.26 -5.21 1.61
N MET A 46 7.03 -3.96 1.20
CA MET A 46 6.21 -3.60 0.03
C MET A 46 6.92 -3.88 -1.31
N ALA A 47 8.25 -3.98 -1.31
CA ALA A 47 9.05 -4.37 -2.48
C ALA A 47 9.04 -5.88 -2.77
N ARG A 48 8.45 -6.72 -1.89
CA ARG A 48 8.32 -8.16 -2.17
C ARG A 48 7.32 -8.38 -3.29
N LYS A 49 7.74 -9.13 -4.32
CA LYS A 49 6.89 -9.55 -5.46
C LYS A 49 5.51 -9.99 -4.94
N PRO A 50 4.41 -9.42 -5.44
CA PRO A 50 3.08 -9.82 -5.01
C PRO A 50 2.91 -11.32 -5.25
N SER A 51 2.62 -12.07 -4.18
CA SER A 51 2.44 -13.52 -4.24
C SER A 51 1.32 -13.85 -5.23
N PHE A 52 1.64 -14.68 -6.23
CA PHE A 52 0.65 -15.16 -7.20
C PHE A 52 -0.54 -15.84 -6.51
N LEU A 53 -0.27 -16.59 -5.44
CA LEU A 53 -1.28 -17.21 -4.58
C LEU A 53 -2.16 -16.18 -3.87
N GLY A 54 -1.56 -15.09 -3.37
CA GLY A 54 -2.31 -14.01 -2.73
C GLY A 54 -3.27 -13.33 -3.72
N ARG A 55 -2.78 -13.06 -4.94
CA ARG A 55 -3.63 -12.50 -6.01
C ARG A 55 -4.75 -13.46 -6.40
N LEU A 56 -4.43 -14.75 -6.58
CA LEU A 56 -5.40 -15.78 -6.93
C LEU A 56 -6.46 -15.97 -5.83
N PHE A 57 -6.05 -16.02 -4.57
CA PHE A 57 -6.96 -16.10 -3.43
C PHE A 57 -7.95 -14.93 -3.45
N TRP A 58 -7.46 -13.70 -3.52
CA TRP A 58 -8.33 -12.51 -3.59
C TRP A 58 -9.22 -12.51 -4.84
N SER A 59 -8.71 -12.94 -6.00
CA SER A 59 -9.53 -13.06 -7.22
C SER A 59 -10.67 -14.07 -7.04
N VAL A 60 -10.38 -15.26 -6.50
CA VAL A 60 -11.39 -16.30 -6.25
C VAL A 60 -12.39 -15.84 -5.19
N THR A 61 -11.91 -15.23 -4.10
CA THR A 61 -12.77 -14.67 -3.05
C THR A 61 -13.71 -13.60 -3.60
N LEU A 62 -13.21 -12.63 -4.37
CA LEU A 62 -14.06 -11.60 -4.99
C LEU A 62 -15.06 -12.22 -5.96
N MET A 63 -14.64 -13.20 -6.77
CA MET A 63 -15.51 -13.84 -7.75
C MET A 63 -16.63 -14.64 -7.06
N LEU A 64 -16.31 -15.36 -5.99
CA LEU A 64 -17.28 -16.09 -5.19
C LEU A 64 -18.26 -15.13 -4.51
N LEU A 65 -17.76 -14.08 -3.88
CA LEU A 65 -18.60 -13.09 -3.19
C LEU A 65 -19.50 -12.35 -4.19
N GLY A 66 -18.96 -11.95 -5.34
CA GLY A 66 -19.72 -11.34 -6.42
C GLY A 66 -20.81 -12.26 -6.97
N ALA A 67 -20.52 -13.56 -7.13
CA ALA A 67 -21.51 -14.55 -7.57
C ALA A 67 -22.66 -14.69 -6.56
N VAL A 68 -22.34 -14.81 -5.27
CA VAL A 68 -23.36 -14.90 -4.21
C VAL A 68 -24.24 -13.65 -4.17
N ILE A 69 -23.62 -12.46 -4.21
CA ILE A 69 -24.34 -11.18 -4.24
C ILE A 69 -25.22 -11.08 -5.49
N SER A 70 -24.73 -11.50 -6.65
CA SER A 70 -25.47 -11.46 -7.91
C SER A 70 -26.73 -12.34 -7.86
N VAL A 71 -26.59 -13.60 -7.41
CA VAL A 71 -27.74 -14.51 -7.26
C VAL A 71 -28.73 -13.97 -6.24
N ALA A 72 -28.25 -13.52 -5.07
CA ALA A 72 -29.12 -12.95 -4.04
C ALA A 72 -29.86 -11.69 -4.53
N ALA A 73 -29.20 -10.85 -5.32
CA ALA A 73 -29.82 -9.66 -5.89
C ALA A 73 -30.90 -10.01 -6.92
N TRP A 74 -30.66 -11.01 -7.76
CA TRP A 74 -31.64 -11.51 -8.72
C TRP A 74 -32.85 -12.15 -8.03
N ASP A 75 -32.61 -13.02 -7.04
CA ASP A 75 -33.68 -13.66 -6.27
C ASP A 75 -34.50 -12.64 -5.48
N PHE A 76 -33.87 -11.60 -4.95
CA PHE A 76 -34.56 -10.49 -4.29
C PHE A 76 -35.47 -9.75 -5.27
N ALA A 77 -34.97 -9.39 -6.45
CA ALA A 77 -35.73 -8.71 -7.48
C ALA A 77 -36.92 -9.56 -7.96
N ALA A 78 -36.67 -10.83 -8.28
CA ALA A 78 -37.69 -11.77 -8.74
C ALA A 78 -38.75 -12.07 -7.66
N GLY A 79 -38.30 -12.29 -6.42
CA GLY A 79 -39.17 -12.54 -5.27
C GLY A 79 -40.06 -11.32 -4.94
N LEU A 80 -39.53 -10.11 -5.12
CA LEU A 80 -40.31 -8.90 -4.93
C LEU A 80 -41.33 -8.71 -6.07
N MET A 81 -40.97 -9.05 -7.30
CA MET A 81 -41.86 -8.96 -8.45
C MET A 81 -43.07 -9.91 -8.32
N LEU A 82 -42.87 -11.08 -7.70
CA LEU A 82 -43.94 -12.05 -7.41
C LEU A 82 -44.91 -11.58 -6.31
N ARG A 83 -44.44 -10.79 -5.34
CA ARG A 83 -45.24 -10.35 -4.18
C ARG A 83 -45.84 -8.96 -4.35
N TRP A 84 -45.05 -8.02 -4.88
CA TRP A 84 -45.35 -6.59 -4.98
C TRP A 84 -44.81 -6.05 -6.32
N PRO A 85 -45.56 -6.22 -7.43
CA PRO A 85 -45.05 -6.00 -8.79
C PRO A 85 -44.47 -4.60 -9.02
N ILE A 86 -45.12 -3.56 -8.49
CA ILE A 86 -44.68 -2.16 -8.65
C ILE A 86 -43.34 -1.92 -7.94
N LEU A 87 -43.21 -2.41 -6.69
CA LEU A 87 -41.97 -2.30 -5.92
C LEU A 87 -40.85 -3.11 -6.59
N GLY A 88 -41.18 -4.31 -7.09
CA GLY A 88 -40.26 -5.16 -7.85
C GLY A 88 -39.68 -4.46 -9.08
N LEU A 89 -40.50 -3.77 -9.85
CA LEU A 89 -40.06 -3.01 -11.03
C LEU A 89 -39.11 -1.86 -10.65
N VAL A 90 -39.45 -1.07 -9.62
CA VAL A 90 -38.61 0.05 -9.18
C VAL A 90 -37.25 -0.45 -8.71
N ILE A 91 -37.21 -1.47 -7.86
CA ILE A 91 -35.94 -2.02 -7.35
C ILE A 91 -35.13 -2.67 -8.46
N SER A 92 -35.76 -3.43 -9.36
CA SER A 92 -35.06 -4.04 -10.51
C SER A 92 -34.46 -2.98 -11.42
N GLY A 93 -35.18 -1.89 -11.66
CA GLY A 93 -34.67 -0.74 -12.42
C GLY A 93 -33.47 -0.08 -11.74
N LEU A 94 -33.54 0.14 -10.42
CA LEU A 94 -32.42 0.68 -9.63
C LEU A 94 -31.20 -0.25 -9.65
N LEU A 95 -31.42 -1.57 -9.54
CA LEU A 95 -30.36 -2.57 -9.61
C LEU A 95 -29.68 -2.57 -10.98
N GLY A 96 -30.48 -2.56 -12.06
CA GLY A 96 -29.97 -2.46 -13.43
C GLY A 96 -29.17 -1.18 -13.68
N LEU A 97 -29.67 -0.04 -13.18
CA LEU A 97 -28.96 1.24 -13.26
C LEU A 97 -27.64 1.21 -12.48
N PHE A 98 -27.63 0.62 -11.30
CA PHE A 98 -26.42 0.45 -10.50
C PHE A 98 -25.37 -0.39 -11.23
N VAL A 99 -25.77 -1.52 -11.82
CA VAL A 99 -24.87 -2.36 -12.64
C VAL A 99 -24.34 -1.59 -13.86
N LEU A 100 -25.19 -0.80 -14.52
CA LEU A 100 -24.77 0.04 -15.65
C LEU A 100 -23.70 1.07 -15.22
N ILE A 101 -23.89 1.74 -14.09
CA ILE A 101 -22.91 2.70 -13.56
C ILE A 101 -21.59 2.00 -13.23
N LEU A 102 -21.63 0.83 -12.59
CA LEU A 102 -20.44 0.03 -12.31
C LEU A 102 -19.72 -0.36 -13.60
N LEU A 103 -20.43 -0.75 -14.66
CA LEU A 103 -19.84 -1.08 -15.95
C LEU A 103 -19.15 0.13 -16.58
N ILE A 104 -19.81 1.30 -16.56
CA ILE A 104 -19.22 2.55 -17.07
C ILE A 104 -17.95 2.90 -16.29
N MET A 105 -17.97 2.79 -14.96
CA MET A 105 -16.82 3.05 -14.11
C MET A 105 -15.68 2.07 -14.40
N ALA A 106 -15.98 0.77 -14.52
CA ALA A 106 -14.99 -0.26 -14.86
C ALA A 106 -14.34 0.00 -16.23
N LEU A 107 -15.14 0.34 -17.25
CA LEU A 107 -14.63 0.70 -18.57
C LEU A 107 -13.73 1.94 -18.51
N ARG A 108 -14.11 2.95 -17.71
CA ARG A 108 -13.32 4.17 -17.51
C ARG A 108 -11.96 3.85 -16.90
N GLU A 109 -11.92 2.96 -15.90
CA GLU A 109 -10.66 2.64 -15.25
C GLU A 109 -9.79 1.70 -16.09
N VAL A 110 -10.38 0.81 -16.89
CA VAL A 110 -9.63 0.04 -17.90
C VAL A 110 -9.02 0.98 -18.95
N ALA A 111 -9.73 2.02 -19.39
CA ALA A 111 -9.19 3.03 -20.29
C ALA A 111 -8.05 3.84 -19.65
N ALA A 112 -8.17 4.18 -18.36
CA ALA A 112 -7.12 4.86 -17.61
C ALA A 112 -5.88 3.98 -17.39
N LEU A 113 -6.07 2.71 -17.04
CA LEU A 113 -4.99 1.73 -16.85
C LEU A 113 -4.29 1.38 -18.18
N GLY A 114 -5.01 1.40 -19.29
CA GLY A 114 -4.42 1.26 -20.63
C GLY A 114 -3.34 2.31 -20.92
N ARG A 115 -3.50 3.53 -20.39
CA ARG A 115 -2.48 4.59 -20.50
C ARG A 115 -1.23 4.27 -19.67
N LEU A 116 -1.38 3.62 -18.51
CA LEU A 116 -0.28 3.25 -17.64
C LEU A 116 0.50 2.02 -18.17
N SER A 117 -0.18 1.07 -18.81
CA SER A 117 0.43 -0.11 -19.44
C SER A 117 1.51 0.25 -20.49
N ARG A 118 1.37 1.39 -21.18
CA ARG A 118 2.42 1.90 -22.09
C ARG A 118 3.74 2.18 -21.38
N ILE A 119 3.69 2.67 -20.15
CA ILE A 119 4.88 3.01 -19.36
C ILE A 119 5.57 1.73 -18.86
N ASP A 120 4.79 0.71 -18.47
CA ASP A 120 5.33 -0.59 -18.08
C ASP A 120 5.96 -1.35 -19.26
N GLY A 121 5.38 -1.24 -20.46
CA GLY A 121 5.97 -1.79 -21.68
C GLY A 121 7.33 -1.16 -22.01
N LEU A 122 7.49 0.15 -21.81
CA LEU A 122 8.76 0.87 -21.96
C LEU A 122 9.79 0.45 -20.91
N ARG A 123 9.37 0.31 -19.64
CA ARG A 123 10.24 -0.16 -18.56
C ARG A 123 10.72 -1.59 -18.79
N HIS A 124 9.84 -2.47 -19.29
CA HIS A 124 10.17 -3.86 -19.61
C HIS A 124 11.11 -3.96 -20.83
N ALA A 125 10.89 -3.15 -21.86
CA ALA A 125 11.77 -3.06 -23.02
C ALA A 125 13.17 -2.50 -22.64
N ALA A 126 13.23 -1.51 -21.75
CA ALA A 126 14.48 -0.95 -21.24
C ALA A 126 15.26 -1.98 -20.41
N SER A 127 14.59 -2.70 -19.50
CA SER A 127 15.24 -3.77 -18.72
C SER A 127 15.72 -4.92 -19.60
N GLY A 128 14.93 -5.31 -20.61
CA GLY A 128 15.33 -6.34 -21.57
C GLY A 128 16.51 -5.91 -22.46
N ALA A 129 16.62 -4.63 -22.83
CA ALA A 129 17.77 -4.12 -23.57
C ALA A 129 19.05 -4.12 -22.73
N LEU A 130 18.94 -3.82 -21.43
CA LEU A 130 20.05 -3.80 -20.47
C LEU A 130 20.55 -5.22 -20.16
N GLU A 131 19.65 -6.17 -19.89
CA GLU A 131 20.03 -7.57 -19.65
C GLU A 131 20.70 -8.21 -20.88
N ASN A 132 20.22 -7.90 -22.08
CA ASN A 132 20.77 -8.46 -23.32
C ASN A 132 21.95 -7.68 -23.89
N ASN A 133 22.44 -6.61 -23.22
CA ASN A 133 23.48 -5.70 -23.72
C ASN A 133 23.26 -5.27 -25.20
N SER A 134 22.00 -5.08 -25.58
CA SER A 134 21.60 -4.88 -26.97
C SER A 134 21.54 -3.39 -27.29
N LEU A 135 22.61 -2.91 -27.94
CA LEU A 135 22.70 -1.55 -28.48
C LEU A 135 21.53 -1.19 -29.44
N PRO A 136 21.05 -2.08 -30.32
CA PRO A 136 19.87 -1.83 -31.15
C PRO A 136 18.60 -1.65 -30.33
N ALA A 137 18.37 -2.51 -29.32
CA ALA A 137 17.18 -2.42 -28.48
C ALA A 137 17.21 -1.16 -27.59
N ALA A 138 18.38 -0.77 -27.09
CA ALA A 138 18.56 0.46 -26.32
C ALA A 138 18.22 1.71 -27.15
N LYS A 139 18.64 1.75 -28.42
CA LYS A 139 18.31 2.87 -29.33
C LYS A 139 16.82 3.00 -29.60
N VAL A 140 16.10 1.88 -29.74
CA VAL A 140 14.65 1.88 -29.95
C VAL A 140 13.90 2.40 -28.72
N VAL A 141 14.36 2.08 -27.51
CA VAL A 141 13.77 2.57 -26.26
C VAL A 141 13.97 4.09 -26.10
N THR A 142 15.12 4.62 -26.51
CA THR A 142 15.40 6.07 -26.43
C THR A 142 14.73 6.92 -27.52
N ALA A 143 14.32 6.30 -28.63
CA ALA A 143 13.76 6.99 -29.79
C ALA A 143 12.22 7.05 -29.80
N ARG A 144 11.56 6.58 -28.74
CA ARG A 144 10.10 6.38 -28.65
C ARG A 144 9.48 7.27 -27.59
#